data_AF-A0A1D1UBM3-F1
#
_entry.id   AF-A0A1D1UBM3-F1
#
_cell.length_a   1.000
_cell.length_b   1.000
_cell.length_c   1.000
_cell.angle_alpha   90.00
_cell.angle_beta   90.00
_cell.angle_gamma   90.00
#
_symmetry.space_group_name_H-M   'P 1'
#
loop_
_entity.id
_entity.type
_entity.pdbx_description
1 polymer ?
#
loop_
_entity_poly.entity_id
_entity_poly.type
_entity_poly.pdbx_seq_one_letter_code
_entity_poly.pdbx_strand_id
1 'polypeptide(L)'
;MFQIVARVNFNGLLTLPLIFALRLDIAFPNYFGFDSFNSLSNIGPALDSGLAYLQRKYPYINWTSTYLIARGDTCQDEKTEVSDLVAEWYYRRKQERANLRIIVTGGCLAVNDVNYLAANWNILMITSGGTPVFDSLELRVAASPRYPTLLTTSFYATNYAELYFELFRSFKWTTLYFITGFHHTKNF
;
A
#
# COMPACT_ATOMS: atom_id res chain seq x y z
N MET A 1 17.98 -2.16 19.06
CA MET A 1 18.38 -3.07 17.97
C MET A 1 18.33 -4.48 18.54
N PHE A 2 17.22 -5.19 18.37
CA PHE A 2 17.05 -6.53 18.95
C PHE A 2 17.54 -7.59 17.97
N GLN A 3 18.71 -8.17 18.24
CA GLN A 3 19.17 -9.41 17.61
C GLN A 3 18.52 -10.59 18.34
N ILE A 4 17.72 -11.38 17.61
CA ILE A 4 17.31 -12.70 18.09
C ILE A 4 18.48 -13.65 17.80
N VAL A 5 19.27 -13.97 18.82
CA VAL A 5 20.31 -14.98 18.76
C VAL A 5 19.69 -16.33 19.14
N ALA A 6 19.42 -17.18 18.15
CA ALA A 6 19.06 -18.57 18.40
C ALA A 6 20.34 -19.37 18.71
N ARG A 7 20.54 -19.78 19.96
CA ARG A 7 21.53 -20.82 20.32
C ARG A 7 20.98 -22.19 19.92
N VAL A 8 21.63 -22.86 18.98
CA VAL A 8 21.37 -24.27 18.67
C VAL A 8 22.44 -25.12 19.37
N ASN A 9 22.02 -25.95 20.32
CA ASN A 9 22.88 -26.86 21.07
C ASN A 9 22.99 -28.17 20.27
N PHE A 10 24.15 -28.43 19.66
CA PHE A 10 24.41 -29.66 18.92
C PHE A 10 24.85 -30.76 19.89
N ASN A 11 23.92 -31.58 20.38
CA ASN A 11 24.19 -32.94 20.86
C ASN A 11 22.85 -33.67 21.09
N GLY A 12 22.47 -34.53 20.16
CA GLY A 12 21.30 -35.40 20.24
C GLY A 12 20.43 -35.31 19.00
N LEU A 13 20.22 -36.45 18.35
CA LEU A 13 19.35 -36.66 17.18
C LEU A 13 18.12 -35.74 17.17
N LEU A 14 18.11 -34.77 16.25
CA LEU A 14 16.90 -34.07 15.82
C LEU A 14 16.80 -34.29 14.32
N THR A 15 15.80 -35.08 13.95
CA THR A 15 15.20 -35.09 12.62
C THR A 15 15.16 -33.68 12.06
N LEU A 16 15.69 -33.51 10.84
CA LEU A 16 15.59 -32.29 10.02
C LEU A 16 14.28 -31.55 10.33
N PRO A 17 14.30 -30.27 10.73
CA PRO A 17 13.06 -29.54 10.83
C PRO A 17 12.48 -29.54 9.43
N LEU A 18 11.26 -30.05 9.29
CA LEU A 18 10.37 -29.66 8.21
C LEU A 18 10.50 -28.15 8.07
N ILE A 19 11.24 -27.71 7.06
CA ILE A 19 11.22 -26.31 6.64
C ILE A 19 9.78 -26.12 6.22
N PHE A 20 8.97 -25.54 7.12
CA PHE A 20 7.66 -25.05 6.74
C PHE A 20 7.93 -24.08 5.60
N ALA A 21 7.61 -24.49 4.38
CA ALA A 21 7.77 -23.65 3.21
C ALA A 21 6.92 -22.41 3.44
N LEU A 22 7.57 -21.28 3.74
CA LEU A 22 6.88 -20.05 4.07
C LEU A 22 6.08 -19.63 2.84
N ARG A 23 4.75 -19.62 2.95
CA ARG A 23 3.87 -19.18 1.89
C ARG A 23 3.42 -17.76 2.13
N LEU A 24 3.75 -16.88 1.19
CA LEU A 24 3.42 -15.47 1.25
C LEU A 24 2.51 -15.12 0.08
N ASP A 25 1.35 -14.54 0.41
CA ASP A 25 0.36 -14.12 -0.57
C ASP A 25 0.24 -12.60 -0.62
N ILE A 26 0.35 -12.02 -1.81
CA ILE A 26 0.32 -10.58 -2.05
C ILE A 26 -0.94 -10.22 -2.84
N ALA A 27 -1.77 -9.35 -2.29
CA ALA A 27 -2.86 -8.72 -3.04
C ALA A 27 -2.43 -7.37 -3.59
N PHE A 28 -2.74 -7.13 -4.86
CA PHE A 28 -2.55 -5.86 -5.56
C PHE A 28 -3.91 -5.28 -5.97
N PRO A 29 -4.63 -4.59 -5.06
CA PRO A 29 -5.85 -3.86 -5.42
C PRO A 29 -5.51 -2.65 -6.29
N ASN A 30 -6.19 -2.57 -7.43
CA ASN A 30 -6.02 -1.51 -8.43
C ASN A 30 -7.14 -1.53 -9.49
N TYR A 31 -6.99 -0.71 -10.53
CA TYR A 31 -7.82 -0.64 -11.72
C TYR A 31 -6.95 -0.38 -12.96
N PHE A 32 -7.51 -0.57 -14.16
CA PHE A 32 -6.86 -0.21 -15.42
C PHE A 32 -7.40 1.13 -15.93
N GLY A 33 -6.55 2.15 -16.01
CA GLY A 33 -6.97 3.47 -16.47
C GLY A 33 -5.81 4.44 -16.65
N PHE A 34 -6.13 5.68 -17.03
CA PHE A 34 -5.16 6.75 -17.28
C PHE A 34 -5.48 8.05 -16.53
N ASP A 35 -6.50 8.06 -15.68
CA ASP A 35 -6.90 9.20 -14.85
C ASP A 35 -5.98 9.41 -13.63
N SER A 36 -5.13 8.44 -13.29
CA SER A 36 -4.13 8.54 -12.22
C SER A 36 -2.81 7.87 -12.58
N PHE A 37 -1.70 8.40 -12.07
CA PHE A 37 -0.38 7.79 -12.14
C PHE A 37 -0.26 6.48 -11.34
N ASN A 38 -1.21 6.21 -10.45
CA ASN A 38 -1.19 5.02 -9.60
C ASN A 38 -1.99 3.83 -10.18
N SER A 39 -2.58 4.01 -11.36
CA SER A 39 -3.30 2.94 -12.06
C SER A 39 -2.36 1.81 -12.48
N LEU A 40 -2.91 0.61 -12.67
CA LEU A 40 -2.14 -0.57 -13.00
C LEU A 40 -1.44 -0.45 -14.37
N SER A 41 -1.99 0.35 -15.28
CA SER A 41 -1.37 0.70 -16.57
C SER A 41 0.00 1.35 -16.40
N ASN A 42 0.21 2.10 -15.30
CA ASN A 42 1.45 2.81 -15.02
C ASN A 42 2.39 2.02 -14.08
N ILE A 43 1.85 1.34 -13.07
CA ILE A 43 2.66 0.71 -12.02
C ILE A 43 2.82 -0.81 -12.16
N GLY A 44 2.02 -1.49 -12.99
CA GLY A 44 2.03 -2.94 -13.16
C GLY A 44 3.41 -3.53 -13.45
N PRO A 45 4.18 -2.98 -14.43
CA PRO A 45 5.53 -3.45 -14.71
C PRO A 45 6.49 -3.36 -13.50
N ALA A 46 6.32 -2.35 -12.64
CA ALA A 46 7.11 -2.20 -11.42
C ALA A 46 6.74 -3.28 -10.38
N LEU A 47 5.45 -3.61 -10.23
CA LEU A 47 4.98 -4.68 -9.34
C LEU A 47 5.51 -6.05 -9.80
N ASP A 48 5.38 -6.37 -11.08
CA ASP A 48 5.84 -7.65 -11.65
C ASP A 48 7.36 -7.80 -11.53
N SER A 49 8.11 -6.76 -11.87
CA SER A 49 9.58 -6.81 -11.79
C SER A 49 10.08 -6.90 -10.35
N GLY A 50 9.43 -6.21 -9.41
CA GLY A 50 9.70 -6.30 -7.98
C GLY A 50 9.43 -7.71 -7.43
N LEU A 51 8.29 -8.31 -7.77
CA LEU A 51 7.95 -9.67 -7.38
C LEU A 51 8.94 -10.69 -7.96
N ALA A 52 9.30 -10.57 -9.23
CA ALA A 52 10.28 -11.44 -9.87
C ALA A 52 11.66 -11.33 -9.20
N TYR A 53 12.05 -10.13 -8.75
CA TYR A 53 13.27 -9.96 -7.95
C TYR A 53 13.19 -10.68 -6.60
N LEU A 54 12.07 -10.55 -5.87
CA LEU A 54 11.87 -11.22 -4.58
C LEU A 54 11.90 -12.75 -4.71
N GLN A 55 11.25 -13.29 -5.74
CA GLN A 55 11.25 -14.73 -6.03
C GLN A 55 12.66 -15.25 -6.29
N ARG A 56 13.49 -14.51 -7.05
CA ARG A 56 14.90 -14.87 -7.29
C ARG A 56 15.76 -14.76 -6.04
N LYS A 57 15.56 -13.71 -5.23
CA LYS A 57 16.36 -13.44 -4.04
C LYS A 57 16.04 -14.40 -2.89
N TYR A 58 14.78 -14.80 -2.77
CA TYR A 58 14.29 -15.65 -1.68
C TYR A 58 13.52 -16.85 -2.25
N PRO A 59 14.21 -17.81 -2.90
CA PRO A 59 13.59 -18.94 -3.59
C PRO A 59 12.96 -19.97 -2.64
N TYR A 60 13.28 -19.90 -1.34
CA TYR A 60 12.72 -20.76 -0.30
C TYR A 60 11.34 -20.29 0.20
N ILE A 61 10.85 -19.14 -0.26
CA ILE A 61 9.50 -18.63 0.02
C ILE A 61 8.61 -18.97 -1.17
N ASN A 62 7.43 -19.52 -0.90
CA ASN A 62 6.40 -19.75 -1.91
C ASN A 62 5.59 -18.46 -2.07
N TRP A 63 5.93 -17.69 -3.11
CA TRP A 63 5.32 -16.42 -3.44
C TRP A 63 4.07 -16.63 -4.30
N THR A 64 2.93 -16.15 -3.83
CA THR A 64 1.72 -15.98 -4.64
C THR A 64 1.34 -14.51 -4.69
N SER A 65 0.78 -14.10 -5.83
CA SER A 65 0.27 -12.74 -5.99
C SER A 65 -1.04 -12.74 -6.74
N THR A 66 -1.87 -11.71 -6.51
CA THR A 66 -3.17 -11.57 -7.17
C THR A 66 -3.52 -10.11 -7.35
N TYR A 67 -3.81 -9.75 -8.59
CA TYR A 67 -4.37 -8.46 -8.93
C TYR A 67 -5.87 -8.47 -8.62
N LEU A 68 -6.29 -7.53 -7.78
CA LEU A 68 -7.70 -7.32 -7.43
C LEU A 68 -8.18 -6.11 -8.22
N ILE A 69 -8.78 -6.37 -9.38
CA ILE A 69 -9.04 -5.35 -10.40
C ILE A 69 -10.49 -4.90 -10.31
N ALA A 70 -10.70 -3.61 -10.08
CA ALA A 70 -12.02 -3.00 -10.18
C ALA A 70 -12.54 -3.07 -11.62
N ARG A 71 -13.87 -3.14 -11.78
CA ARG A 71 -14.51 -3.25 -13.11
C ARG A 71 -14.45 -1.96 -13.92
N GLY A 72 -14.43 -0.82 -13.23
CA GLY A 72 -14.28 0.49 -13.87
C GLY A 72 -12.84 0.83 -14.21
N ASP A 73 -12.68 1.91 -14.98
CA ASP A 73 -11.39 2.40 -15.49
C ASP A 73 -10.94 3.69 -14.81
N THR A 74 -11.57 4.05 -13.70
CA THR A 74 -11.22 5.24 -12.91
C THR A 74 -10.83 4.88 -11.47
N CYS A 75 -10.05 5.78 -10.86
CA CYS A 75 -9.73 5.75 -9.44
C CYS A 75 -11.00 5.84 -8.57
N GLN A 76 -12.05 6.50 -9.05
CA GLN A 76 -13.32 6.57 -8.34
C GLN A 76 -14.06 5.22 -8.33
N ASP A 77 -13.97 4.44 -9.41
CA ASP A 77 -14.54 3.09 -9.48
C ASP A 77 -13.76 2.11 -8.60
N GLU A 78 -12.43 2.23 -8.57
CA GLU A 78 -11.62 1.47 -7.62
C GLU A 78 -12.10 1.71 -6.19
N LYS A 79 -12.31 2.99 -5.82
CA LYS A 79 -12.76 3.35 -4.47
C LYS A 79 -14.06 2.67 -4.06
N THR A 80 -15.03 2.54 -4.97
CA THR A 80 -16.34 1.97 -4.66
C THR A 80 -16.29 0.45 -4.55
N GLU A 81 -15.37 -0.23 -5.24
CA GLU A 81 -15.31 -1.69 -5.31
C GLU A 81 -14.20 -2.32 -4.44
N VAL A 82 -13.16 -1.57 -4.07
CA VAL A 82 -11.94 -2.15 -3.46
C VAL A 82 -12.22 -2.95 -2.20
N SER A 83 -13.17 -2.50 -1.37
CA SER A 83 -13.47 -3.13 -0.09
C SER A 83 -14.02 -4.55 -0.29
N ASP A 84 -14.89 -4.71 -1.29
CA ASP A 84 -15.49 -6.00 -1.63
C ASP A 84 -14.44 -6.92 -2.23
N LEU A 85 -13.60 -6.42 -3.14
CA LEU A 85 -12.53 -7.20 -3.75
C LEU A 85 -11.50 -7.70 -2.72
N VAL A 86 -11.07 -6.82 -1.82
CA VAL A 86 -10.10 -7.13 -0.76
C VAL A 86 -10.70 -8.08 0.28
N ALA A 87 -11.98 -7.89 0.64
CA ALA A 87 -12.70 -8.81 1.53
C ALA A 87 -12.88 -10.19 0.89
N GLU A 88 -13.28 -10.26 -0.38
CA GLU A 88 -13.41 -11.52 -1.11
C GLU A 88 -12.08 -12.26 -1.13
N TRP A 89 -10.99 -11.60 -1.50
CA TRP A 89 -9.65 -12.19 -1.47
C TRP A 89 -9.29 -12.74 -0.09
N TYR A 90 -9.49 -11.96 0.97
CA TYR A 90 -9.14 -12.35 2.33
C TYR A 90 -9.91 -13.57 2.83
N TYR A 91 -11.23 -13.59 2.62
CA TYR A 91 -12.10 -14.65 3.11
C TYR A 91 -12.08 -15.89 2.23
N ARG A 92 -12.04 -15.75 0.90
CA ARG A 92 -12.00 -16.87 -0.04
C ARG A 92 -10.69 -17.65 0.10
N ARG A 93 -9.57 -16.96 0.33
CA ARG A 93 -8.27 -17.60 0.55
C ARG A 93 -8.00 -18.04 1.96
N LYS A 94 -8.90 -17.85 2.93
CA LYS A 94 -8.73 -18.46 4.28
C LYS A 94 -8.70 -20.00 4.22
N GLN A 95 -9.19 -20.59 3.12
CA GLN A 95 -9.04 -22.02 2.83
C GLN A 95 -7.64 -22.39 2.28
N GLU A 96 -6.91 -21.44 1.70
CA GLU A 96 -5.52 -21.61 1.27
C GLU A 96 -4.56 -21.22 2.41
N ARG A 97 -3.73 -22.16 2.84
CA ARG A 97 -2.79 -22.03 3.99
C ARG A 97 -1.62 -21.07 3.72
N ALA A 98 -1.88 -19.83 3.32
CA ALA A 98 -0.86 -18.78 3.31
C ALA A 98 -0.42 -18.50 4.77
N ASN A 99 0.89 -18.50 5.02
CA ASN A 99 1.44 -18.19 6.33
C ASN A 99 1.44 -16.68 6.59
N LEU A 100 1.63 -15.89 5.53
CA LEU A 100 1.66 -14.44 5.57
C LEU A 100 0.87 -13.86 4.41
N ARG A 101 0.19 -12.74 4.68
CA ARG A 101 -0.56 -11.96 3.71
C ARG A 101 -0.10 -10.52 3.76
N ILE A 102 0.03 -9.92 2.58
CA ILE A 102 0.43 -8.52 2.42
C ILE A 102 -0.48 -7.91 1.36
N ILE A 103 -0.89 -6.67 1.57
CA ILE A 103 -1.55 -5.87 0.55
C ILE A 103 -0.54 -4.84 0.06
N VAL A 104 -0.36 -4.73 -1.25
CA VAL A 104 0.49 -3.72 -1.88
C VAL A 104 -0.36 -2.96 -2.89
N THR A 105 -0.46 -1.64 -2.76
CA THR A 105 -1.26 -0.84 -3.70
C THR A 105 -0.51 0.41 -4.15
N GLY A 106 -0.63 0.76 -5.43
CA GLY A 106 -0.20 2.06 -5.92
C GLY A 106 -0.96 3.22 -5.24
N GLY A 107 -2.12 2.89 -4.69
CA GLY A 107 -3.01 3.74 -3.95
C GLY A 107 -3.71 4.80 -4.79
N CYS A 108 -4.86 5.21 -4.30
CA CYS A 108 -5.86 6.03 -4.97
C CYS A 108 -6.73 6.60 -3.83
N LEU A 109 -7.97 6.98 -4.07
CA LEU A 109 -8.92 7.38 -3.02
C LEU A 109 -9.28 6.25 -2.05
N ALA A 110 -8.94 5.00 -2.39
CA ALA A 110 -9.34 3.78 -1.69
C ALA A 110 -8.41 3.37 -0.53
N VAL A 111 -7.28 4.07 -0.33
CA VAL A 111 -6.24 3.68 0.64
C VAL A 111 -6.78 3.61 2.07
N ASN A 112 -7.70 4.50 2.44
CA ASN A 112 -8.32 4.50 3.77
C ASN A 112 -9.14 3.23 4.02
N ASP A 113 -9.93 2.83 3.03
CA ASP A 113 -10.84 1.70 3.13
C ASP A 113 -10.06 0.39 3.21
N VAL A 114 -9.04 0.25 2.35
CA VAL A 114 -8.13 -0.90 2.37
C VAL A 114 -7.35 -0.97 3.68
N ASN A 115 -6.83 0.15 4.17
CA ASN A 115 -6.11 0.17 5.44
C ASN A 115 -7.02 -0.22 6.61
N TYR A 116 -8.25 0.28 6.64
CA TYR A 116 -9.20 -0.08 7.69
C TYR A 116 -9.41 -1.60 7.76
N LEU A 117 -9.57 -2.25 6.61
CA LEU A 117 -9.67 -3.70 6.54
C LEU A 117 -8.35 -4.39 6.95
N ALA A 118 -7.23 -3.93 6.41
CA ALA A 118 -5.91 -4.49 6.68
C ALA A 118 -5.55 -4.44 8.18
N ALA A 119 -5.82 -3.32 8.85
CA ALA A 119 -5.59 -3.16 10.29
C ALA A 119 -6.45 -4.13 11.11
N ASN A 120 -7.73 -4.29 10.78
CA ASN A 120 -8.63 -5.23 11.45
C ASN A 120 -8.23 -6.70 11.24
N TRP A 121 -7.54 -7.00 10.14
CA TRP A 121 -7.03 -8.35 9.86
C TRP A 121 -5.56 -8.55 10.24
N ASN A 122 -4.91 -7.53 10.83
CA ASN A 122 -3.49 -7.53 11.13
C ASN A 122 -2.62 -7.89 9.90
N ILE A 123 -2.96 -7.34 8.74
CA ILE A 123 -2.25 -7.50 7.47
C ILE A 123 -1.43 -6.24 7.20
N LEU A 124 -0.15 -6.43 6.89
CA LEU A 124 0.72 -5.35 6.41
C LEU A 124 0.17 -4.82 5.07
N MET A 125 -0.09 -3.52 5.03
CA MET A 125 -0.41 -2.78 3.82
C MET A 125 0.78 -1.91 3.45
N ILE A 126 1.24 -2.00 2.20
CA ILE A 126 2.28 -1.15 1.63
C ILE A 126 1.66 -0.31 0.53
N THR A 127 1.94 0.99 0.52
CA THR A 127 1.48 1.87 -0.55
C THR A 127 2.56 2.79 -1.08
N SER A 128 2.52 3.07 -2.39
CA SER A 128 3.45 3.99 -3.05
C SER A 128 2.82 5.31 -3.49
N GLY A 129 1.52 5.50 -3.29
CA GLY A 129 0.77 6.69 -3.69
C GLY A 129 -0.58 6.74 -2.97
N GLY A 130 -1.19 7.91 -2.84
CA GLY A 130 -2.40 8.08 -2.05
C GLY A 130 -2.12 7.95 -0.53
N THR A 131 -1.92 9.08 0.14
CA THR A 131 -1.94 9.10 1.61
C THR A 131 -3.38 9.20 2.09
N PRO A 132 -3.70 8.72 3.32
CA PRO A 132 -4.92 9.11 4.01
C PRO A 132 -5.11 10.63 3.95
N VAL A 133 -6.00 11.12 3.07
CA VAL A 133 -6.13 12.55 2.69
C VAL A 133 -6.67 13.43 3.84
N PHE A 134 -6.85 12.92 5.06
CA PHE A 134 -7.57 13.65 6.10
C PHE A 134 -6.84 13.90 7.43
N ASP A 135 -5.60 13.45 7.60
CA ASP A 135 -4.81 13.86 8.78
C ASP A 135 -3.45 14.37 8.30
N SER A 136 -3.36 15.69 8.26
CA SER A 136 -2.29 16.58 7.80
C SER A 136 -0.96 16.47 8.56
N LEU A 137 -0.48 15.28 8.88
CA LEU A 137 0.87 15.09 9.39
C LEU A 137 1.41 13.71 8.96
N GLU A 138 2.49 13.71 8.17
CA GLU A 138 3.38 12.56 7.98
C GLU A 138 3.84 11.96 9.33
N LEU A 139 3.90 12.79 10.38
CA LEU A 139 4.19 12.38 11.76
C LEU A 139 3.04 11.60 12.43
N ARG A 140 1.81 11.68 11.90
CA ARG A 140 0.66 10.93 12.43
C ARG A 140 0.58 9.56 11.79
N VAL A 141 0.78 9.34 10.50
CA VAL A 141 0.64 7.99 9.94
C VAL A 141 1.65 6.99 10.54
N ALA A 142 2.90 7.40 10.74
CA ALA A 142 3.94 6.53 11.32
C ALA A 142 3.77 6.24 12.83
N ALA A 143 3.03 7.07 13.57
CA ALA A 143 2.83 6.95 15.02
C ALA A 143 1.36 6.83 15.45
N SER A 144 0.42 6.79 14.49
CA SER A 144 -1.00 6.80 14.77
C SER A 144 -1.47 5.38 15.08
N PRO A 145 -2.14 5.18 16.22
CA PRO A 145 -2.84 3.93 16.51
C PRO A 145 -3.87 3.54 15.45
N ARG A 146 -4.27 4.46 14.56
CA ARG A 146 -5.25 4.21 13.48
C ARG A 146 -4.66 3.48 12.27
N TYR A 147 -3.34 3.51 12.10
CA TYR A 147 -2.66 2.95 10.92
C TYR A 147 -1.55 1.95 11.31
N PRO A 148 -1.81 0.97 12.20
CA PRO A 148 -0.76 0.15 12.81
C PRO A 148 -0.06 -0.80 11.82
N THR A 149 -0.67 -1.05 10.66
CA THR A 149 -0.16 -1.97 9.65
C THR A 149 0.14 -1.28 8.31
N LEU A 150 0.16 0.06 8.26
CA LEU A 150 0.43 0.81 7.04
C LEU A 150 1.90 1.19 6.91
N LEU A 151 2.49 0.89 5.76
CA LEU A 151 3.79 1.37 5.33
C LEU A 151 3.62 2.17 4.02
N THR A 152 4.19 3.37 3.95
CA THR A 152 4.23 4.16 2.71
C THR A 152 5.65 4.31 2.21
N THR A 153 5.84 4.25 0.88
CA THR A 153 7.12 4.52 0.22
C THR A 153 7.17 5.90 -0.43
N SER A 154 6.06 6.63 -0.47
CA SER A 154 6.03 8.01 -0.95
C SER A 154 6.19 9.00 0.20
N PHE A 155 7.03 10.01 -0.03
CA PHE A 155 7.03 11.24 0.75
C PHE A 155 5.83 12.05 0.30
N TYR A 156 4.95 12.40 1.23
CA TYR A 156 3.84 13.26 0.92
C TYR A 156 4.16 14.63 1.49
N ALA A 157 4.50 15.59 0.62
CA ALA A 157 4.68 16.96 1.03
C ALA A 157 3.35 17.47 1.62
N THR A 158 3.23 17.39 2.94
CA THR A 158 2.07 17.88 3.71
C THR A 158 1.91 19.38 3.56
N ASN A 159 2.97 20.05 3.14
CA ASN A 159 2.98 21.48 2.95
C ASN A 159 3.86 21.89 1.77
N TYR A 160 3.26 22.02 0.57
CA TYR A 160 3.92 22.68 -0.55
C TYR A 160 4.10 24.19 -0.31
N ALA A 161 3.53 24.77 0.75
CA ALA A 161 3.66 26.21 0.98
C ALA A 161 5.12 26.61 1.19
N GLU A 162 5.95 25.78 1.84
CA GLU A 162 7.39 26.09 1.95
C GLU A 162 8.06 26.20 0.58
N LEU A 163 7.80 25.25 -0.32
CA LEU A 163 8.28 25.30 -1.70
C LEU A 163 7.81 26.57 -2.40
N TYR A 164 6.51 26.89 -2.30
CA TYR A 164 5.95 28.09 -2.91
C TYR A 164 6.51 29.37 -2.28
N PHE A 165 6.72 29.43 -0.96
CA PHE A 165 7.32 30.57 -0.29
C PHE A 165 8.75 30.81 -0.78
N GLU A 166 9.56 29.76 -0.89
CA GLU A 166 10.92 29.88 -1.42
C GLU A 166 10.93 30.30 -2.90
N LEU A 167 9.97 29.81 -3.69
CA LEU A 167 9.77 30.26 -5.06
C LEU A 167 9.44 31.76 -5.11
N PHE A 168 8.46 32.22 -4.32
CA PHE A 168 8.03 33.62 -4.31
C PHE A 168 9.12 34.56 -3.82
N ARG A 169 9.89 34.14 -2.81
CA ARG A 169 11.08 34.87 -2.33
C ARG A 169 12.14 35.00 -3.43
N SER A 170 12.41 33.92 -4.15
CA SER A 170 13.41 33.90 -5.22
C SER A 170 13.08 34.87 -6.35
N PHE A 171 11.79 34.99 -6.70
CA PHE A 171 11.32 35.91 -7.74
C PHE A 171 10.91 37.29 -7.23
N LYS A 172 11.06 37.57 -5.92
CA LYS A 172 10.64 38.82 -5.26
C LYS A 172 9.16 39.17 -5.52
N TRP A 173 8.30 38.16 -5.62
CA TRP A 173 6.86 38.37 -5.76
C TRP A 173 6.26 38.75 -4.40
N THR A 174 5.71 39.96 -4.32
CA THR A 174 5.12 40.49 -3.07
C THR A 174 3.59 40.39 -3.05
N THR A 175 2.97 40.18 -4.21
CA THR A 175 1.51 40.16 -4.37
C THR A 175 1.11 38.84 -5.02
N LEU A 176 0.27 38.08 -4.33
CA LEU A 176 -0.23 36.78 -4.78
C LEU A 176 -1.75 36.81 -4.78
N TYR A 177 -2.36 36.18 -5.79
CA TYR A 177 -3.81 36.00 -5.87
C TYR A 177 -4.10 34.51 -5.83
N PHE A 178 -4.91 34.08 -4.87
CA PHE A 178 -5.36 32.70 -4.76
C PHE A 178 -6.78 32.60 -5.34
N ILE A 179 -6.94 31.78 -6.37
CA ILE A 179 -8.26 31.43 -6.90
C ILE A 179 -8.58 30.03 -6.38
N THR A 180 -9.52 29.95 -5.44
CA THR A 180 -10.01 28.66 -4.92
C THR A 180 -11.31 28.30 -5.63
N GLY A 181 -11.33 27.15 -6.32
CA GLY A 181 -12.57 26.63 -6.90
C GLY A 181 -13.38 25.87 -5.86
N PHE A 182 -14.59 26.33 -5.56
CA PHE A 182 -15.60 25.50 -4.89
C PHE A 182 -16.32 24.68 -5.97
N HIS A 183 -16.06 23.38 -6.03
CA HIS A 183 -16.84 22.47 -6.87
C HIS A 183 -18.21 22.27 -6.21
N HIS A 184 -19.22 23.01 -6.67
CA HIS A 184 -20.62 22.69 -6.37
C HIS A 184 -20.97 21.38 -7.08
N THR A 185 -21.03 20.27 -6.35
CA THR A 185 -21.69 19.06 -6.83
C THR A 185 -23.17 19.36 -6.98
N LYS A 186 -23.66 19.47 -8.23
CA LYS A 186 -25.09 19.47 -8.50
C LYS A 186 -25.59 18.05 -8.22
N ASN A 187 -26.33 17.88 -7.13
CA ASN A 187 -27.12 16.69 -6.89
C ASN A 187 -28.20 16.63 -7.99
N PHE A 188 -28.09 15.66 -8.88
CA PHE A 188 -29.17 15.22 -9.77
C PHE A 188 -29.64 13.86 -9.31
#